data_AF-A0A8H4AEJ4-F1
#
_entry.id   AF-A0A8H4AEJ4-F1
#
_cell.length_a   1.000
_cell.length_b   1.000
_cell.length_c   1.000
_cell.angle_alpha   90.00
_cell.angle_beta   90.00
_cell.angle_gamma   90.00
#
_symmetry.space_group_name_H-M   'P 1'
#
loop_
_entity.id
_entity.type
_entity.pdbx_description
1 polymer ?
#
loop_
_entity_poly.entity_id
_entity_poly.type
_entity_poly.pdbx_seq_one_letter_code
_entity_poly.pdbx_strand_id
1 'polypeptide(L)'
;MNIPPTQMSAQMPAHIPQAQTQIQQIQTLIDQNRTPPALLRIFSLNVNQYARMLQRQNNKKYITAYSLLRMKIKDEGLLINITDGFVISKSTDIIWGGFNSAEKNIFTIYASQIRAAVKY
;
A
#
# COMPACT_ATOMS: atom_id res chain seq x y z
N MET A 1 -20.26 23.11 -60.09
CA MET A 1 -20.46 23.05 -58.63
C MET A 1 -19.40 22.13 -58.06
N ASN A 2 -18.53 22.67 -57.21
CA ASN A 2 -17.36 21.98 -56.66
C ASN A 2 -17.74 21.54 -55.23
N ILE A 3 -17.80 20.23 -54.98
CA ILE A 3 -18.09 19.66 -53.65
C ILE A 3 -16.76 19.47 -52.92
N PRO A 4 -16.57 20.03 -51.71
CA PRO A 4 -15.33 19.82 -50.96
C PRO A 4 -15.32 18.42 -50.32
N PRO A 5 -14.16 17.75 -50.23
CA PRO A 5 -14.06 16.47 -49.55
C PRO A 5 -14.17 16.64 -48.04
N THR A 6 -15.10 15.89 -47.45
CA THR A 6 -15.30 15.75 -46.01
C THR A 6 -14.01 15.29 -45.35
N GLN A 7 -13.40 16.13 -44.51
CA GLN A 7 -12.31 15.73 -43.63
C GLN A 7 -12.87 14.73 -42.62
N MET A 8 -12.58 13.44 -42.81
CA MET A 8 -12.73 12.43 -41.77
C MET A 8 -11.70 12.73 -40.69
N SER A 9 -12.13 13.39 -39.63
CA SER A 9 -11.37 13.52 -38.38
C SER A 9 -11.07 12.13 -37.87
N ALA A 10 -9.85 11.65 -38.08
CA ALA A 10 -9.36 10.44 -37.44
C ALA A 10 -9.47 10.65 -35.92
N GLN A 11 -10.46 9.98 -35.31
CA GLN A 11 -10.57 9.88 -33.86
C GLN A 11 -9.26 9.30 -33.35
N MET A 12 -8.49 10.11 -32.65
CA MET A 12 -7.32 9.66 -31.90
C MET A 12 -7.76 8.52 -30.99
N PRO A 13 -7.04 7.38 -30.94
CA PRO A 13 -7.38 6.31 -30.02
C PRO A 13 -7.34 6.87 -28.60
N ALA A 14 -8.40 6.61 -27.84
CA ALA A 14 -8.49 6.91 -26.42
C ALA A 14 -7.20 6.43 -25.74
N HIS A 15 -6.59 7.30 -24.95
CA HIS A 15 -5.38 7.01 -24.18
C HIS A 15 -5.68 5.87 -23.20
N ILE A 16 -5.44 4.63 -23.61
CA ILE A 16 -5.54 3.46 -22.74
C ILE A 16 -4.47 3.65 -21.66
N PRO A 17 -4.82 3.68 -20.36
CA PRO A 17 -3.82 3.73 -19.30
C PRO A 17 -2.85 2.58 -19.52
N GLN A 18 -1.58 2.88 -19.76
CA GLN A 18 -0.57 1.84 -19.91
C GLN A 18 -0.56 0.99 -18.64
N ALA A 19 -0.76 -0.32 -18.79
CA ALA A 19 -0.65 -1.25 -17.68
C ALA A 19 0.78 -1.16 -17.14
N GLN A 20 0.94 -0.64 -15.91
CA GLN A 20 2.25 -0.54 -15.27
C GLN A 20 2.81 -1.94 -15.04
N THR A 21 4.10 -2.13 -15.34
CA THR A 21 4.79 -3.38 -14.99
C THR A 21 4.91 -3.50 -13.47
N GLN A 22 5.07 -4.73 -12.95
CA GLN A 22 5.26 -4.95 -11.51
C GLN A 22 6.44 -4.13 -10.95
N ILE A 23 7.52 -3.97 -11.70
CA ILE A 23 8.68 -3.17 -11.31
C ILE A 23 8.30 -1.69 -11.16
N GLN A 24 7.54 -1.14 -12.11
CA GLN A 24 7.06 0.25 -12.05
C GLN A 24 6.09 0.47 -10.89
N GLN A 25 5.21 -0.51 -10.62
CA GLN A 25 4.29 -0.46 -9.49
C GLN A 25 5.05 -0.50 -8.16
N ILE A 26 6.08 -1.36 -8.03
CA ILE A 26 6.94 -1.42 -6.84
C ILE A 26 7.57 -0.06 -6.58
N GLN A 27 8.17 0.55 -7.61
CA GLN A 27 8.83 1.85 -7.49
C GLN A 27 7.84 2.96 -7.12
N THR A 28 6.70 3.01 -7.80
CA THR A 28 5.63 3.98 -7.53
C THR A 28 5.15 3.87 -6.08
N LEU A 29 4.94 2.65 -5.59
CA LEU A 29 4.50 2.42 -4.22
C LEU A 29 5.58 2.84 -3.21
N ILE A 30 6.86 2.55 -3.46
CA ILE A 30 7.97 3.00 -2.61
C ILE A 30 8.02 4.53 -2.54
N ASP A 31 7.96 5.20 -3.69
CA ASP A 31 8.07 6.66 -3.76
C ASP A 31 6.90 7.34 -3.06
N GLN A 32 5.67 6.84 -3.26
CA GLN A 32 4.48 7.33 -2.57
C GLN A 32 4.59 7.17 -1.05
N ASN A 33 5.09 6.02 -0.57
CA ASN A 33 5.23 5.73 0.86
C ASN A 33 6.38 6.51 1.54
N ARG A 34 7.23 7.21 0.77
CA ARG A 34 8.26 8.13 1.30
C ARG A 34 7.77 9.56 1.44
N THR A 35 6.57 9.88 0.94
CA THR A 35 6.00 11.22 1.11
C THR A 35 5.58 11.47 2.56
N PRO A 36 5.70 12.70 3.09
CA PRO A 36 5.29 12.99 4.46
C PRO A 36 3.83 12.58 4.78
N PRO A 37 2.84 12.81 3.90
CA PRO A 37 1.47 12.37 4.16
C PRO A 37 1.32 10.85 4.27
N ALA A 38 2.02 10.08 3.43
CA ALA A 38 1.99 8.63 3.50
C ALA A 38 2.68 8.11 4.77
N LEU A 39 3.84 8.67 5.13
CA LEU A 39 4.53 8.32 6.37
C LEU A 39 3.63 8.54 7.60
N LEU A 40 2.91 9.67 7.66
CA LEU A 40 1.93 9.91 8.73
C LEU A 40 0.85 8.82 8.80
N ARG A 41 0.30 8.38 7.66
CA ARG A 41 -0.71 7.31 7.62
C ARG A 41 -0.15 5.92 7.93
N ILE A 42 1.08 5.65 7.51
CA ILE A 42 1.81 4.40 7.78
C ILE A 42 2.09 4.26 9.28
N PHE A 43 2.61 5.32 9.91
CA PHE A 43 2.91 5.32 11.34
C PHE A 43 1.68 5.56 12.24
N SER A 44 0.55 6.00 11.68
CA SER A 44 -0.70 6.16 12.44
C SER A 44 -1.51 4.86 12.46
N LEU A 45 -1.44 4.11 13.56
CA LEU A 45 -2.15 2.84 13.72
C LEU A 45 -3.22 2.91 14.82
N ASN A 46 -4.49 2.66 14.48
CA ASN A 46 -5.56 2.53 15.47
C ASN A 46 -5.61 1.12 16.06
N VAL A 47 -4.90 0.93 17.17
CA VAL A 47 -4.72 -0.38 17.84
C VAL A 47 -6.05 -1.09 18.09
N ASN A 48 -7.08 -0.38 18.54
CA ASN A 48 -8.38 -0.97 18.86
C ASN A 48 -9.10 -1.48 17.62
N GLN A 49 -9.09 -0.70 16.54
CA GLN A 49 -9.70 -1.10 15.27
C GLN A 49 -9.00 -2.34 14.71
N TYR A 50 -7.67 -2.36 14.71
CA TYR A 50 -6.90 -3.49 14.20
C TYR A 50 -7.04 -4.74 15.09
N ALA A 51 -7.06 -4.59 16.42
CA ALA A 51 -7.29 -5.69 17.33
C ALA A 51 -8.66 -6.37 17.08
N ARG A 52 -9.73 -5.58 16.88
CA ARG A 52 -11.07 -6.12 16.55
C ARG A 52 -11.09 -6.88 15.22
N MET A 53 -10.40 -6.36 14.20
CA MET A 53 -10.29 -7.05 12.91
C MET A 53 -9.54 -8.39 13.05
N LEU A 54 -8.44 -8.41 13.82
CA LEU A 54 -7.59 -9.58 14.00
C LEU A 54 -8.19 -10.62 14.96
N GLN A 55 -9.01 -10.21 15.94
CA GLN A 55 -9.81 -11.12 16.77
C GLN A 55 -10.68 -12.04 15.90
N ARG A 56 -11.30 -11.52 14.85
CA ARG A 56 -12.12 -12.33 13.92
C ARG A 56 -11.31 -13.37 13.16
N GLN A 57 -10.00 -13.16 13.00
CA GLN A 57 -9.11 -14.08 12.29
C GLN A 57 -8.45 -15.10 13.23
N ASN A 58 -8.61 -14.96 14.56
CA ASN A 58 -8.09 -15.83 15.61
C ASN A 58 -6.62 -16.25 15.44
N ASN A 59 -5.75 -15.34 14.96
CA ASN A 59 -4.39 -15.70 14.59
C ASN A 59 -3.33 -14.72 15.08
N LYS A 60 -3.17 -14.69 16.42
CA LYS A 60 -2.22 -13.80 17.13
C LYS A 60 -0.77 -13.96 16.67
N LYS A 61 -0.39 -15.14 16.18
CA LYS A 61 0.99 -15.47 15.76
C LYS A 61 1.47 -14.58 14.61
N TYR A 62 0.56 -14.07 13.79
CA TYR A 62 0.91 -13.26 12.62
C TYR A 62 0.92 -11.75 12.90
N ILE A 63 0.63 -11.31 14.13
CA ILE A 63 0.65 -9.90 14.52
C ILE A 63 2.11 -9.53 14.81
N THR A 64 2.94 -9.29 13.80
CA THR A 64 4.34 -8.84 13.94
C THR A 64 4.50 -7.40 13.46
N ALA A 65 5.58 -6.73 13.89
CA ALA A 65 5.91 -5.38 13.42
C ALA A 65 5.91 -5.31 11.87
N TYR A 66 6.56 -6.28 11.22
CA TYR A 66 6.59 -6.40 9.78
C TYR A 66 5.19 -6.61 9.16
N SER A 67 4.34 -7.46 9.75
CA SER A 67 2.98 -7.69 9.26
C SER A 67 2.11 -6.42 9.33
N LEU A 68 2.31 -5.60 10.35
CA LEU A 68 1.58 -4.34 10.52
C LEU A 68 2.03 -3.33 9.48
N LEU A 69 3.34 -3.25 9.21
CA LEU A 69 3.83 -2.43 8.09
C LEU A 69 3.25 -2.95 6.77
N ARG A 70 3.33 -4.25 6.46
CA ARG A 70 2.80 -4.83 5.21
C ARG A 70 1.33 -4.47 4.97
N MET A 71 0.55 -4.49 6.05
CA MET A 71 -0.85 -4.08 6.01
C MET A 71 -1.01 -2.59 5.70
N LYS A 72 -0.18 -1.71 6.29
CA LYS A 72 -0.15 -0.29 5.95
C LYS A 72 0.27 -0.01 4.50
N ILE A 73 1.28 -0.72 4.01
CA ILE A 73 1.71 -0.62 2.61
C ILE A 73 0.60 -1.10 1.67
N LYS A 74 -0.16 -2.13 2.05
CA LYS A 74 -1.36 -2.55 1.33
C LYS A 74 -2.43 -1.44 1.30
N ASP A 75 -2.71 -0.81 2.45
CA ASP A 75 -3.68 0.29 2.54
C ASP A 75 -3.26 1.47 1.63
N GLU A 76 -1.98 1.84 1.63
CA GLU A 76 -1.44 2.86 0.71
C GLU A 76 -1.49 2.43 -0.76
N GLY A 77 -1.25 1.16 -1.05
CA GLY A 77 -1.40 0.60 -2.40
C GLY A 77 -2.82 0.73 -2.94
N LEU A 78 -3.83 0.53 -2.08
CA LEU A 78 -5.23 0.71 -2.46
C LEU A 78 -5.55 2.14 -2.89
N LEU A 79 -4.91 3.16 -2.29
CA LEU A 79 -5.11 4.57 -2.66
C LEU A 79 -4.64 4.88 -4.09
N ILE A 80 -3.73 4.08 -4.63
CA ILE A 80 -3.14 4.25 -5.97
C ILE A 80 -3.43 3.05 -6.89
N ASN A 81 -4.44 2.25 -6.58
CA ASN A 81 -4.88 1.09 -7.37
C ASN A 81 -3.80 0.01 -7.59
N ILE A 82 -2.88 -0.16 -6.63
CA ILE A 82 -1.89 -1.25 -6.61
C ILE A 82 -2.34 -2.31 -5.61
N THR A 83 -2.85 -3.44 -6.12
CA THR A 83 -3.40 -4.55 -5.30
C THR A 83 -2.59 -5.84 -5.41
N ASP A 84 -1.59 -5.90 -6.29
CA ASP A 84 -0.77 -7.09 -6.50
C ASP A 84 0.00 -7.45 -5.21
N GLY A 85 -0.23 -8.66 -4.71
CA GLY A 85 0.37 -9.13 -3.45
C GLY A 85 1.90 -9.26 -3.51
N PHE A 86 2.47 -9.59 -4.67
CA PHE A 86 3.92 -9.61 -4.88
C PHE A 86 4.49 -8.19 -4.80
N VAL A 87 3.87 -7.23 -5.50
CA VAL A 87 4.28 -5.82 -5.46
C VAL A 87 4.25 -5.28 -4.03
N ILE A 88 3.16 -5.48 -3.30
CA ILE A 88 3.02 -5.05 -1.90
C ILE A 88 4.12 -5.66 -1.04
N SER A 89 4.41 -6.95 -1.21
CA SER A 89 5.42 -7.65 -0.39
C SER A 89 6.82 -7.12 -0.68
N LYS A 90 7.18 -6.95 -1.96
CA LYS A 90 8.48 -6.41 -2.37
C LYS A 90 8.67 -4.96 -1.94
N SER A 91 7.65 -4.11 -2.10
CA SER A 91 7.71 -2.73 -1.59
C SER A 91 7.84 -2.70 -0.07
N THR A 92 7.16 -3.59 0.65
CA THR A 92 7.29 -3.71 2.11
C THR A 92 8.71 -4.08 2.52
N ASP A 93 9.35 -5.04 1.85
CA ASP A 93 10.73 -5.45 2.14
C ASP A 93 11.70 -4.28 1.99
N ILE A 94 11.56 -3.50 0.90
CA ILE A 94 12.43 -2.36 0.61
C ILE A 94 12.19 -1.23 1.62
N ILE A 95 10.94 -0.91 1.95
CA ILE A 95 10.59 0.13 2.93
C ILE A 95 11.08 -0.27 4.32
N TRP A 96 10.84 -1.52 4.75
CA TRP A 96 11.31 -2.04 6.03
C TRP A 96 12.84 -2.04 6.12
N GLY A 97 13.53 -2.36 5.02
CA GLY A 97 14.99 -2.27 4.93
C GLY A 97 15.52 -0.86 5.15
N GLY A 98 14.78 0.16 4.69
CA GLY A 98 15.12 1.57 4.87
C GLY A 98 14.84 2.14 6.26
N PHE A 99 14.00 1.50 7.07
CA PHE A 99 13.68 1.98 8.42
C PHE A 99 14.83 1.76 9.42
N ASN A 100 15.08 2.79 10.22
CA ASN A 100 15.99 2.73 11.37
C ASN A 100 15.33 1.99 12.55
N SER A 101 16.12 1.76 13.61
CA SER A 101 15.67 1.02 14.79
C SER A 101 14.48 1.68 15.51
N ALA A 102 14.43 3.02 15.57
CA ALA A 102 13.33 3.74 16.21
C ALA A 102 12.03 3.60 15.42
N GLU A 103 12.09 3.73 14.10
CA GLU A 103 10.94 3.54 13.20
C GLU A 103 10.39 2.10 13.29
N LYS A 104 11.29 1.10 13.29
CA LYS A 104 10.91 -0.30 13.49
C LYS A 104 10.28 -0.53 14.87
N ASN A 105 10.79 0.15 15.89
CA ASN A 105 10.29 0.01 17.26
C ASN A 105 8.85 0.50 17.42
N ILE A 106 8.42 1.52 16.66
CA ILE A 106 7.01 1.97 16.66
C ILE A 106 6.08 0.81 16.31
N PHE A 107 6.37 0.06 15.25
CA PHE A 107 5.57 -1.11 14.86
C PHE A 107 5.66 -2.26 15.86
N THR A 108 6.80 -2.43 16.53
CA THR A 108 6.94 -3.42 17.62
C THR A 108 6.04 -3.09 18.80
N ILE A 109 5.97 -1.81 19.19
CA ILE A 109 5.06 -1.32 20.24
C ILE A 109 3.60 -1.59 19.83
N TYR A 110 3.21 -1.24 18.60
CA TYR A 110 1.86 -1.54 18.11
C TYR A 110 1.55 -3.03 18.11
N ALA A 111 2.48 -3.88 17.64
CA ALA A 111 2.27 -5.32 17.65
C ALA A 111 2.05 -5.86 19.07
N SER A 112 2.80 -5.36 20.05
CA SER A 112 2.61 -5.71 21.46
C SER A 112 1.22 -5.30 21.97
N GLN A 113 0.83 -4.04 21.74
CA GLN A 113 -0.46 -3.51 22.18
C GLN A 113 -1.64 -4.25 21.55
N ILE A 114 -1.58 -4.53 20.24
CA ILE A 114 -2.63 -5.29 19.54
C ILE A 114 -2.71 -6.71 20.09
N ARG A 115 -1.58 -7.42 20.27
CA ARG A 115 -1.59 -8.78 20.84
C ARG A 115 -2.23 -8.82 22.23
N ALA A 116 -2.00 -7.80 23.05
CA ALA A 116 -2.62 -7.67 24.36
C ALA A 116 -4.14 -7.39 24.27
N ALA A 117 -4.58 -6.63 23.27
CA ALA A 117 -5.98 -6.29 23.05
C ALA A 117 -6.81 -7.40 22.39
N VAL A 118 -6.19 -8.31 21.62
CA VAL A 118 -6.85 -9.51 21.11
C VAL A 118 -7.08 -10.46 22.29
N LYS A 119 -8.28 -10.46 22.89
CA LYS A 119 -8.68 -11.46 23.89
C LYS A 119 -9.07 -12.76 23.18
N TYR A 120 -8.83 -13.89 23.86
CA TYR A 120 -9.27 -15.22 23.40
C TYR A 120 -10.80 -15.31 23.42
#